data_AF-A0A3D1TCS1-F1
#
_entry.id   AF-A0A3D1TCS1-F1
#
_cell.length_a   1.000
_cell.length_b   1.000
_cell.length_c   1.000
_cell.angle_alpha   90.00
_cell.angle_beta   90.00
_cell.angle_gamma   90.00
#
_symmetry.space_group_name_H-M   'P 1'
#
loop_
_entity.id
_entity.type
_entity.pdbx_description
1 polymer ?
#
loop_
_entity_poly.entity_id
_entity_poly.type
_entity_poly.pdbx_seq_one_letter_code
_entity_poly.pdbx_strand_id
1 'polypeptide(L)'
;MTKPNITLEDIMNWFDRKPKEKLKVETALGTFVFDDAWWSTQVETPLGQMTIFILDKTFEPEVVAKAQTVISELPSWSEKALAYVKADRPNTLTGYGKITPHALDVTDLLKGDFFSIGYLFENWPDGELTVVFRDGTPVEIWEDD
;
A
#
# COMPACT_ATOMS: atom_id res chain seq x y z
N MET A 1 43.51 23.51 9.81
CA MET A 1 42.05 23.32 9.98
C MET A 1 41.81 22.81 11.38
N THR A 2 41.21 23.61 12.25
CA THR A 2 40.82 23.20 13.61
C THR A 2 39.56 22.35 13.55
N LYS A 3 39.53 21.22 14.26
CA LYS A 3 38.31 20.38 14.37
C LYS A 3 37.23 21.15 15.15
N PRO A 4 35.95 21.06 14.77
CA PRO A 4 34.87 21.70 15.50
C PRO A 4 34.78 21.11 16.91
N ASN A 5 34.59 21.99 17.90
CA ASN A 5 34.48 21.64 19.31
C ASN A 5 33.02 21.23 19.58
N ILE A 6 32.71 19.95 19.43
CA ILE A 6 31.37 19.40 19.69
C ILE A 6 31.17 19.37 21.20
N THR A 7 30.12 20.02 21.68
CA THR A 7 29.78 20.09 23.11
C THR A 7 28.92 18.91 23.53
N LEU A 8 28.85 18.66 24.85
CA LEU A 8 27.96 17.63 25.41
C LEU A 8 26.48 17.96 25.13
N GLU A 9 26.14 19.25 25.04
CA GLU A 9 24.80 19.74 24.67
C GLU A 9 24.48 19.41 23.20
N ASP A 10 25.45 19.51 22.30
CA ASP A 10 25.30 19.08 20.89
C ASP A 10 25.04 17.57 20.77
N ILE A 11 25.72 16.76 21.60
CA ILE A 11 25.53 15.30 21.65
C ILE A 11 24.15 14.97 22.25
N MET A 12 23.75 15.66 23.32
CA MET A 12 22.46 15.46 23.99
C MET A 12 21.29 15.83 23.07
N ASN A 13 21.40 16.91 22.29
CA ASN A 13 20.42 17.29 21.26
C ASN A 13 20.33 16.25 20.13
N TRP A 14 21.37 15.44 19.91
CA TRP A 14 21.35 14.35 18.95
C TRP A 14 20.51 13.14 19.43
N PHE A 15 20.42 12.95 20.75
CA PHE A 15 19.58 11.94 21.40
C PHE A 15 18.19 12.45 21.76
N ASP A 16 17.97 13.77 21.80
CA ASP A 16 16.65 14.40 22.00
C ASP A 16 15.76 14.34 20.74
N ARG A 17 15.98 13.32 19.89
CA ARG A 17 15.05 12.84 18.87
C ARG A 17 13.82 12.28 19.58
N LYS A 18 12.98 13.18 20.08
CA LYS A 18 11.57 12.88 20.34
C LYS A 18 11.05 12.13 19.12
N PRO A 19 10.27 11.04 19.29
CA PRO A 19 9.59 10.44 18.16
C PRO A 19 8.87 11.59 17.45
N LYS A 20 9.24 11.85 16.19
CA LYS A 20 8.53 12.88 15.42
C LYS A 20 7.07 12.45 15.46
N GLU A 21 6.20 13.29 16.00
CA GLU A 21 4.78 13.05 15.92
C GLU A 21 4.47 12.86 14.43
N LYS A 22 3.96 11.68 14.08
CA LYS A 22 3.64 11.37 12.69
C LYS A 22 2.55 12.33 12.26
N LEU A 23 2.72 12.94 11.08
CA LEU A 23 1.71 13.81 10.50
C LEU A 23 0.46 12.98 10.23
N LYS A 24 -0.72 13.50 10.60
CA LYS A 24 -2.01 12.83 10.44
C LYS A 24 -2.98 13.69 9.66
N VAL A 25 -3.75 13.08 8.76
CA VAL A 25 -4.80 13.74 7.97
C VAL A 25 -6.07 12.90 8.01
N GLU A 26 -7.19 13.52 8.39
CA GLU A 26 -8.50 12.86 8.40
C GLU A 26 -9.17 12.90 7.02
N THR A 27 -9.73 11.77 6.58
CA THR A 27 -10.42 11.65 5.29
C THR A 27 -11.66 10.76 5.39
N ALA A 28 -12.38 10.62 4.26
CA ALA A 28 -13.48 9.66 4.13
C ALA A 28 -13.05 8.19 4.29
N LEU A 29 -11.76 7.88 4.09
CA LEU A 29 -11.18 6.54 4.27
C LEU A 29 -10.53 6.36 5.65
N GLY A 30 -10.72 7.32 6.56
CA GLY A 30 -10.10 7.32 7.89
C GLY A 30 -8.86 8.21 7.98
N THR A 31 -8.05 7.97 9.01
CA THR A 31 -6.88 8.79 9.34
C THR A 31 -5.64 8.28 8.62
N PHE A 32 -5.16 9.04 7.64
CA PHE A 32 -3.86 8.78 7.04
C PHE A 32 -2.74 9.25 7.95
N VAL A 33 -1.72 8.41 8.10
CA VAL A 33 -0.52 8.68 8.88
C VAL A 33 0.67 8.70 7.92
N PHE A 34 1.46 9.79 7.97
CA PHE A 34 2.72 9.85 7.24
C PHE A 34 3.83 9.19 8.06
N ASP A 35 4.45 8.15 7.50
CA ASP A 35 5.56 7.42 8.13
C ASP A 35 6.71 7.23 7.14
N ASP A 36 7.92 7.53 7.60
CA ASP A 36 9.19 7.53 6.86
C ASP A 36 9.20 8.26 5.50
N ALA A 37 8.43 7.76 4.51
CA ALA A 37 8.33 8.30 3.16
C ALA A 37 6.95 8.12 2.50
N TRP A 38 5.93 7.62 3.20
CA TRP A 38 4.61 7.35 2.61
C TRP A 38 3.45 7.66 3.55
N TRP A 39 2.27 7.83 2.98
CA TRP A 39 1.02 7.93 3.70
C TRP A 39 0.32 6.59 3.75
N SER A 40 -0.25 6.20 4.89
CA SER A 40 -1.07 4.99 4.97
C SER A 40 -2.26 5.11 5.92
N THR A 41 -3.30 4.31 5.66
CA THR A 41 -4.45 4.10 6.54
C THR A 41 -4.92 2.65 6.45
N GLN A 42 -5.71 2.20 7.43
CA GLN A 42 -6.35 0.89 7.45
C GLN A 42 -7.86 1.07 7.23
N VAL A 43 -8.44 0.31 6.31
CA VAL A 43 -9.89 0.31 6.04
C VAL A 43 -10.46 -1.10 6.15
N GLU A 44 -11.69 -1.19 6.65
CA GLU A 44 -12.45 -2.45 6.61
C GLU A 44 -13.20 -2.56 5.28
N THR A 45 -13.06 -3.70 4.61
CA THR A 45 -13.76 -4.00 3.35
C THR A 45 -14.62 -5.26 3.51
N PRO A 46 -15.56 -5.54 2.58
CA PRO A 46 -16.28 -6.81 2.59
C PRO A 46 -15.38 -8.06 2.48
N LEU A 47 -14.11 -7.90 2.06
CA LEU A 47 -13.13 -8.98 1.92
C LEU A 47 -12.16 -9.07 3.11
N GLY A 48 -12.27 -8.15 4.08
CA GLY A 48 -11.41 -8.03 5.26
C GLY A 48 -10.73 -6.66 5.37
N GLN A 49 -9.86 -6.54 6.37
CA GLN A 49 -9.04 -5.35 6.57
C GLN A 49 -8.03 -5.19 5.43
N MET A 50 -7.87 -3.96 4.95
CA MET A 50 -6.95 -3.60 3.87
C MET A 50 -6.15 -2.35 4.24
N THR A 51 -4.85 -2.41 3.97
CA THR A 51 -3.95 -1.25 4.06
C THR A 51 -4.03 -0.46 2.76
N ILE A 52 -4.31 0.84 2.86
CA ILE A 52 -4.14 1.77 1.73
C ILE A 52 -2.84 2.52 1.96
N PHE A 53 -2.01 2.64 0.93
CA PHE A 53 -0.83 3.49 1.02
C PHE A 53 -0.56 4.31 -0.26
N ILE A 54 0.10 5.45 -0.05
CA ILE A 54 0.58 6.38 -1.07
C ILE A 54 2.08 6.57 -0.81
N LEU A 55 2.92 5.96 -1.63
CA LEU A 55 4.38 6.07 -1.63
C LEU A 55 4.84 7.41 -2.22
N ASP A 56 4.28 8.50 -1.68
CA ASP A 56 4.62 9.87 -2.04
C ASP A 56 4.72 10.72 -0.77
N LYS A 57 5.49 11.81 -0.86
CA LYS A 57 5.67 12.77 0.25
C LYS A 57 4.49 13.73 0.38
N THR A 58 3.67 13.84 -0.66
CA THR A 58 2.49 14.70 -0.75
C THR A 58 1.23 13.88 -0.54
N PHE A 59 0.25 14.50 0.12
CA PHE A 59 -1.05 13.89 0.35
C PHE A 59 -2.07 14.55 -0.55
N GLU A 60 -2.32 13.96 -1.71
CA GLU A 60 -3.20 14.53 -2.73
C GLU A 60 -4.66 14.04 -2.53
N PRO A 61 -5.62 14.94 -2.23
CA PRO A 61 -7.01 14.57 -1.94
C PRO A 61 -7.72 13.82 -3.07
N GLU A 62 -7.36 14.09 -4.33
CA GLU A 62 -7.92 13.40 -5.50
C GLU A 62 -7.54 11.92 -5.55
N VAL A 63 -6.36 11.54 -5.05
CA VAL A 63 -5.95 10.14 -4.94
C VAL A 63 -6.82 9.42 -3.93
N VAL A 64 -7.11 10.07 -2.80
CA VAL A 64 -8.03 9.54 -1.78
C VAL A 64 -9.42 9.31 -2.37
N ALA A 65 -9.92 10.27 -3.15
CA ALA A 65 -11.22 10.15 -3.81
C ALA A 65 -11.24 8.98 -4.81
N LYS A 66 -10.20 8.82 -5.65
CA LYS A 66 -10.07 7.67 -6.56
C LYS A 66 -9.95 6.35 -5.80
N ALA A 67 -9.16 6.31 -4.71
CA ALA A 67 -9.01 5.13 -3.86
C ALA A 67 -10.37 4.68 -3.30
N GLN A 68 -11.24 5.62 -2.91
CA GLN A 68 -12.58 5.31 -2.44
C GLN A 68 -13.43 4.63 -3.52
N THR A 69 -13.33 5.06 -4.78
CA THR A 69 -13.97 4.38 -5.91
C THR A 69 -13.43 2.96 -6.06
N VAL A 70 -12.10 2.76 -6.05
CA VAL A 70 -11.48 1.44 -6.17
C VAL A 70 -11.93 0.51 -5.03
N ILE A 71 -11.97 0.99 -3.80
CA ILE A 71 -12.45 0.23 -2.62
C ILE A 71 -13.89 -0.21 -2.80
N SER A 72 -14.76 0.68 -3.28
CA SER A 72 -16.17 0.34 -3.50
C SER A 72 -16.37 -0.76 -4.55
N GLU A 73 -15.46 -0.84 -5.52
CA GLU A 73 -15.47 -1.83 -6.59
C GLU A 73 -14.54 -3.03 -6.31
N LEU A 74 -13.85 -3.05 -5.16
CA LEU A 74 -12.81 -4.02 -4.82
C LEU A 74 -13.25 -5.49 -4.97
N PRO A 75 -14.50 -5.89 -4.63
CA PRO A 75 -14.96 -7.25 -4.90
C PRO A 75 -14.87 -7.63 -6.37
N SER A 76 -15.34 -6.75 -7.28
CA SER A 76 -15.27 -7.00 -8.72
C SER A 76 -13.83 -6.93 -9.24
N TRP A 77 -13.02 -5.99 -8.74
CA TRP A 77 -11.60 -5.91 -9.09
C TRP A 77 -10.83 -7.16 -8.67
N SER A 78 -11.15 -7.70 -7.50
CA SER A 78 -10.54 -8.93 -7.03
C SER A 78 -10.93 -10.13 -7.87
N GLU A 79 -12.18 -10.28 -8.28
CA GLU A 79 -12.58 -11.34 -9.21
C GLU A 79 -11.81 -11.25 -10.55
N LYS A 80 -11.65 -10.04 -11.09
CA LYS A 80 -10.87 -9.80 -12.31
C LYS A 80 -9.39 -10.13 -12.13
N ALA A 81 -8.79 -9.72 -11.00
CA ALA A 81 -7.39 -10.03 -10.69
C ALA A 81 -7.15 -11.54 -10.72
N LEU A 82 -8.03 -12.31 -10.08
CA LEU A 82 -7.88 -13.75 -9.96
C LEU A 82 -8.16 -14.48 -11.27
N ALA A 83 -9.11 -13.99 -12.08
CA ALA A 83 -9.31 -14.50 -13.43
C ALA A 83 -8.05 -14.28 -14.29
N TYR A 84 -7.42 -13.10 -14.17
CA TYR A 84 -6.19 -12.79 -14.89
C TYR A 84 -5.02 -13.69 -14.46
N VAL A 85 -4.81 -13.86 -13.15
CA VAL A 85 -3.75 -14.72 -12.60
C VAL A 85 -3.94 -16.17 -13.05
N LYS A 86 -5.18 -16.70 -13.04
CA LYS A 86 -5.46 -18.06 -13.54
C LYS A 86 -5.15 -18.22 -15.03
N ALA A 87 -5.34 -17.17 -15.82
CA ALA A 87 -5.09 -17.21 -17.25
C ALA A 87 -3.60 -17.11 -17.58
N ASP A 88 -2.87 -16.22 -16.90
CA ASP A 88 -1.43 -15.98 -17.13
C ASP A 88 -0.56 -17.05 -16.44
N ARG A 89 -0.92 -17.43 -15.21
CA ARG A 89 -0.17 -18.34 -14.34
C ARG A 89 -1.08 -19.42 -13.74
N PRO A 90 -1.50 -20.41 -14.53
CA PRO A 90 -2.50 -21.39 -14.10
C PRO A 90 -2.12 -22.22 -12.87
N ASN A 91 -0.82 -22.30 -12.54
CA ASN A 91 -0.31 -23.06 -11.39
C ASN A 91 -0.11 -22.20 -10.12
N THR A 92 -0.16 -20.87 -10.20
CA THR A 92 0.07 -19.97 -9.05
C THR A 92 -1.00 -20.12 -7.97
N LEU A 93 -2.19 -20.61 -8.28
CA LEU A 93 -3.26 -20.76 -7.28
C LEU A 93 -3.42 -22.20 -6.77
N THR A 94 -2.77 -23.17 -7.41
CA THR A 94 -2.83 -24.58 -7.00
C THR A 94 -1.88 -24.82 -5.83
N GLY A 95 -2.35 -24.58 -4.61
CA GLY A 95 -1.63 -24.91 -3.37
C GLY A 95 -1.80 -23.90 -2.24
N TYR A 96 -2.09 -22.64 -2.58
CA TYR A 96 -2.01 -21.52 -1.65
C TYR A 96 -3.26 -21.29 -0.78
N GLY A 97 -4.31 -22.09 -0.96
CA GLY A 97 -5.53 -22.00 -0.14
C GLY A 97 -6.36 -20.75 -0.44
N LYS A 98 -6.85 -20.11 0.63
CA LYS A 98 -7.57 -18.83 0.52
C LYS A 98 -6.57 -17.71 0.24
N ILE A 99 -7.04 -16.73 -0.52
CA ILE A 99 -6.34 -15.49 -0.82
C ILE A 99 -7.17 -14.33 -0.33
N THR A 100 -6.54 -13.36 0.31
CA THR A 100 -7.21 -12.20 0.86
C THR A 100 -6.50 -10.93 0.38
N PRO A 101 -7.23 -9.96 -0.21
CA PRO A 101 -6.65 -8.63 -0.43
C PRO A 101 -6.16 -8.08 0.90
N HIS A 102 -4.99 -7.46 0.91
CA HIS A 102 -4.39 -6.91 2.13
C HIS A 102 -3.80 -5.51 1.91
N ALA A 103 -3.46 -5.17 0.68
CA ALA A 103 -2.81 -3.92 0.30
C ALA A 103 -3.47 -3.32 -0.95
N LEU A 104 -3.68 -2.02 -0.94
CA LEU A 104 -4.02 -1.21 -2.10
C LEU A 104 -2.99 -0.09 -2.24
N ASP A 105 -2.12 -0.21 -3.23
CA ASP A 105 -1.21 0.86 -3.63
C ASP A 105 -1.91 1.78 -4.63
N VAL A 106 -2.05 3.04 -4.25
CA VAL A 106 -2.65 4.08 -5.10
C VAL A 106 -1.65 5.16 -5.51
N THR A 107 -0.35 4.94 -5.28
CA THR A 107 0.73 5.88 -5.61
C THR A 107 0.68 6.27 -7.09
N ASP A 108 0.52 5.30 -7.98
CA ASP A 108 0.56 5.57 -9.41
C ASP A 108 -0.72 6.23 -9.94
N LEU A 109 -1.78 6.36 -9.13
CA LEU A 109 -2.92 7.23 -9.44
C LEU A 109 -2.51 8.72 -9.53
N LEU A 110 -1.36 9.10 -8.95
CA LEU A 110 -0.75 10.42 -9.08
C LEU A 110 -0.21 10.69 -10.49
N LYS A 111 0.15 9.64 -11.23
CA LYS A 111 0.89 9.72 -12.51
C LYS A 111 0.08 9.20 -13.71
N GLY A 112 -1.08 8.60 -13.46
CA GLY A 112 -1.98 8.04 -14.47
C GLY A 112 -3.17 7.34 -13.79
N ASP A 113 -3.83 6.43 -14.51
CA ASP A 113 -4.94 5.63 -13.97
C ASP A 113 -4.48 4.21 -13.64
N PHE A 114 -3.49 4.13 -12.75
CA PHE A 114 -2.87 2.89 -12.29
C PHE A 114 -3.01 2.69 -10.79
N PHE A 115 -3.28 1.46 -10.38
CA PHE A 115 -3.24 1.04 -8.98
C PHE A 115 -2.89 -0.44 -8.92
N SER A 116 -2.50 -0.94 -7.75
CA SER A 116 -2.27 -2.38 -7.57
C SER A 116 -2.94 -2.91 -6.31
N ILE A 117 -3.43 -4.13 -6.41
CA ILE A 117 -4.00 -4.86 -5.28
C ILE A 117 -3.04 -5.97 -4.90
N GLY A 118 -2.56 -5.95 -3.66
CA GLY A 118 -1.77 -7.01 -3.04
C GLY A 118 -2.66 -8.03 -2.34
N TYR A 119 -2.34 -9.30 -2.48
CA TYR A 119 -3.02 -10.45 -1.89
C TYR A 119 -2.04 -11.27 -1.07
N LEU A 120 -2.46 -11.67 0.13
CA LEU A 120 -1.74 -12.65 0.93
C LEU A 120 -2.33 -14.04 0.70
N PHE A 121 -1.45 -15.04 0.66
CA PHE A 121 -1.82 -16.44 0.67
C PHE A 121 -2.02 -16.94 2.11
N GLU A 122 -3.08 -17.72 2.35
CA GLU A 122 -3.38 -18.29 3.68
C GLU A 122 -2.44 -19.47 4.02
N ASN A 123 -1.94 -20.19 3.02
CA ASN A 123 -1.05 -21.33 3.21
C ASN A 123 0.35 -21.05 2.67
N TRP A 124 1.35 -21.40 3.48
CA TRP A 124 2.80 -21.29 3.26
C TRP A 124 3.24 -21.66 1.82
N PRO A 125 4.20 -20.94 1.22
CA PRO A 125 4.98 -19.82 1.79
C PRO A 125 4.16 -18.53 1.97
N ASP A 126 4.63 -17.65 2.86
CA ASP A 126 4.14 -16.27 3.03
C ASP A 126 4.45 -15.47 1.75
N GLY A 127 3.75 -15.80 0.67
CA GLY A 127 3.90 -15.12 -0.60
C GLY A 127 2.94 -13.95 -0.70
N GLU A 128 3.39 -12.91 -1.40
CA GLU A 128 2.54 -11.82 -1.81
C GLU A 128 2.31 -11.90 -3.32
N LEU A 129 1.05 -11.82 -3.73
CA LEU A 129 0.66 -11.66 -5.11
C LEU A 129 0.15 -10.25 -5.30
N THR A 130 0.79 -9.47 -6.16
CA THR A 130 0.32 -8.13 -6.52
C THR A 130 -0.16 -8.12 -7.97
N VAL A 131 -1.39 -7.65 -8.18
CA VAL A 131 -1.95 -7.46 -9.53
C VAL A 131 -2.08 -5.98 -9.81
N VAL A 132 -1.45 -5.53 -10.90
CA VAL A 132 -1.48 -4.13 -11.36
C VAL A 132 -2.65 -3.94 -12.31
N PHE A 133 -3.38 -2.86 -12.10
CA PHE A 133 -4.48 -2.41 -12.94
C PHE A 133 -4.12 -1.12 -13.67
N ARG A 134 -4.58 -1.00 -14.92
CA ARG A 134 -4.58 0.22 -15.73
C ARG A 134 -5.97 0.43 -16.30
N ASP A 135 -6.58 1.59 -16.07
CA ASP A 135 -7.94 1.89 -16.53
C ASP A 135 -8.96 0.80 -16.16
N GLY A 136 -8.78 0.19 -14.98
CA GLY A 136 -9.64 -0.91 -14.57
C GLY A 136 -9.48 -2.18 -15.42
N THR A 137 -8.27 -2.46 -15.91
CA THR A 137 -7.93 -3.73 -16.55
C THR A 137 -6.66 -4.26 -15.91
N PRO A 138 -6.61 -5.53 -15.47
CA PRO A 138 -5.37 -6.10 -14.95
C PRO A 138 -4.36 -6.24 -16.10
N VAL A 139 -3.13 -5.78 -15.89
CA VAL A 139 -2.09 -5.70 -16.92
C VAL A 139 -0.80 -6.42 -16.54
N GLU A 140 -0.54 -6.63 -15.25
CA GLU A 140 0.72 -7.20 -14.77
C GLU A 140 0.53 -7.93 -13.45
N ILE A 141 1.37 -8.95 -13.22
CA ILE A 141 1.39 -9.75 -11.99
C ILE A 141 2.82 -9.71 -11.44
N TRP A 142 2.94 -9.32 -10.18
CA TRP A 142 4.15 -9.42 -9.38
C TRP A 142 3.93 -10.49 -8.31
N GLU A 143 4.93 -11.33 -8.10
CA GLU A 143 4.97 -12.31 -7.02
C GLU A 143 6.26 -12.05 -6.24
N ASP A 144 6.15 -11.92 -4.92
CA ASP A 144 7.30 -11.88 -4.01
C ASP A 144 7.24 -13.12 -3.11
N ASP A 145 8.37 -13.84 -3.04
CA ASP A 145 8.56 -15.14 -2.36
C ASP A 145 9.18 -14.99 -0.96
#